data_AF-C7H7Z2-F1
#
_entry.id   AF-C7H7Z2-F1
#
_cell.length_a   1.000
_cell.length_b   1.000
_cell.length_c   1.000
_cell.angle_alpha   90.00
_cell.angle_beta   90.00
_cell.angle_gamma   90.00
#
_symmetry.space_group_name_H-M   'P 1'
#
loop_
_entity.id
_entity.type
_entity.pdbx_description
1 polymer ?
#
loop_
_entity_poly.entity_id
_entity_poly.type
_entity_poly.pdbx_seq_one_letter_code
_entity_poly.pdbx_strand_id
1 'polypeptide(L)' 'MPSPAPLPGEELEQLEGALSLYQKLHALPEPYREVFWLRVYGELTFAEIAALHHKTESWARVTFYRARMKMKEAIL' A
#
# COMPACT_ATOMS: atom_id res chain seq x y z
N MET A 1 20.81 -12.10 18.86
CA MET A 1 19.76 -12.03 19.90
C MET A 1 18.44 -11.85 19.19
N PRO A 2 17.47 -12.78 19.29
CA PRO A 2 16.11 -12.48 18.83
C PRO A 2 15.57 -11.35 19.70
N SER A 3 14.83 -10.42 19.10
CA SER A 3 14.12 -9.38 19.84
C SER A 3 13.17 -10.05 20.85
N PRO A 4 13.03 -9.55 22.09
CA PRO A 4 11.99 -10.02 22.99
C PRO A 4 10.61 -9.85 22.33
N ALA A 5 9.69 -10.77 22.63
CA ALA A 5 8.31 -10.66 22.18
C ALA A 5 7.72 -9.34 22.70
N PRO A 6 6.97 -8.60 21.87
CA PRO A 6 6.36 -7.34 22.27
C PRO A 6 5.44 -7.55 23.47
N LEU A 7 5.35 -6.53 24.33
CA LEU A 7 4.42 -6.56 25.45
C LEU A 7 2.97 -6.45 24.94
N PRO A 8 1.96 -6.95 25.68
CA PRO A 8 0.56 -6.90 25.23
C PRO A 8 0.06 -5.50 24.84
N GLY A 9 0.55 -4.44 25.50
CA GLY A 9 0.23 -3.05 25.12
C GLY A 9 0.87 -2.62 23.79
N GLU A 10 2.11 -3.05 23.54
CA GLU A 10 2.82 -2.76 22.29
C GLU A 10 2.22 -3.52 21.11
N GLU A 11 1.68 -4.72 21.33
CA GLU A 11 0.94 -5.48 20.31
C GLU A 11 -0.33 -4.76 19.87
N LEU A 12 -1.10 -4.20 20.82
CA LEU A 12 -2.31 -3.44 20.55
C LEU A 12 -2.01 -2.16 19.74
N GLU A 13 -0.98 -1.40 20.14
CA GLU A 13 -0.56 -0.19 19.42
C GLU A 13 -0.13 -0.49 17.97
N GLN A 14 0.56 -1.62 17.75
CA GLN A 14 0.95 -2.06 16.40
C GLN A 14 -0.26 -2.44 15.55
N LEU A 15 -1.23 -3.15 16.13
CA LEU A 15 -2.48 -3.53 15.49
C LEU A 15 -3.31 -2.30 15.10
N GLU A 16 -3.45 -1.33 16.00
CA GLU A 16 -4.15 -0.07 15.75
C GLU A 16 -3.46 0.75 14.66
N GLY A 17 -2.13 0.84 14.71
CA GLY A 17 -1.32 1.50 13.68
C GLY A 17 -1.49 0.85 12.31
N ALA A 18 -1.48 -0.49 12.25
CA ALA A 18 -1.69 -1.24 11.02
C ALA A 18 -3.11 -1.03 10.47
N LEU A 19 -4.14 -1.07 11.33
CA LEU A 19 -5.53 -0.86 10.92
C LEU A 19 -5.74 0.55 10.33
N SER A 20 -5.15 1.57 10.96
CA SER A 20 -5.18 2.95 10.47
C SER A 20 -4.55 3.08 9.07
N LEU A 21 -3.44 2.39 8.83
CA LEU A 21 -2.80 2.35 7.52
C LEU A 21 -3.70 1.71 6.46
N TYR A 22 -4.32 0.57 6.79
CA TYR A 22 -5.25 -0.11 5.87
C TYR A 22 -6.48 0.75 5.56
N GLN A 23 -7.02 1.48 6.54
CA GLN A 23 -8.15 2.40 6.33
C GLN A 23 -7.78 3.53 5.38
N LYS A 24 -6.60 4.15 5.55
CA LYS A 24 -6.10 5.20 4.65
C LYS A 24 -5.90 4.68 3.23
N LEU A 25 -5.36 3.47 3.10
CA LEU A 25 -5.19 2.82 1.81
C LEU A 25 -6.54 2.54 1.14
N HIS A 26 -7.52 2.04 1.90
CA HIS A 26 -8.85 1.75 1.40
C HIS A 26 -9.60 3.01 0.92
N ALA A 27 -9.28 4.18 1.49
CA ALA A 27 -9.84 5.47 1.11
C ALA A 27 -9.22 6.07 -0.16
N LEU A 28 -8.12 5.51 -0.68
CA LEU A 28 -7.57 5.96 -1.96
C LEU A 28 -8.58 5.73 -3.09
N PRO A 29 -8.78 6.72 -3.98
CA PRO A 29 -9.62 6.52 -5.15
C PRO A 29 -8.95 5.58 -6.15
N GLU A 30 -9.76 4.88 -6.95
CA GLU A 30 -9.24 4.14 -8.09
C GLU A 30 -8.69 5.11 -9.16
N PRO A 31 -7.62 4.73 -9.89
CA PRO A 31 -6.93 3.42 -9.89
C PRO A 31 -5.79 3.29 -8.87
N TYR A 32 -5.60 4.27 -7.98
CA TYR A 32 -4.42 4.31 -7.10
C TYR A 32 -4.42 3.19 -6.06
N ARG A 33 -5.60 2.86 -5.53
CA ARG A 33 -5.77 1.80 -4.54
C ARG A 33 -5.44 0.43 -5.13
N GLU A 34 -6.06 0.06 -6.24
CA GLU A 34 -5.82 -1.22 -6.89
C GLU A 34 -4.36 -1.39 -7.31
N VAL A 35 -3.76 -0.39 -7.96
CA VAL A 35 -2.35 -0.44 -8.37
C VAL A 35 -1.40 -0.58 -7.17
N PHE A 36 -1.70 0.07 -6.03
CA PHE A 36 -0.91 -0.10 -4.82
C PHE A 36 -1.06 -1.51 -4.24
N TRP A 37 -2.29 -2.03 -4.13
CA TRP A 37 -2.55 -3.37 -3.63
C TRP A 37 -1.84 -4.44 -4.45
N LEU A 38 -2.01 -4.40 -5.78
CA LEU A 38 -1.38 -5.35 -6.70
C LEU A 38 0.15 -5.29 -6.61
N ARG A 39 0.72 -4.10 -6.44
CA ARG A 39 2.18 -3.94 -6.38
C ARG A 39 2.80 -4.38 -5.05
N VAL A 40 2.16 -4.04 -3.93
CA VAL A 40 2.72 -4.22 -2.58
C VAL A 40 2.36 -5.58 -1.99
N TYR A 41 1.11 -6.00 -2.14
CA TYR A 41 0.61 -7.25 -1.55
C TYR A 41 0.41 -8.35 -2.58
N GLY A 42 0.10 -7.99 -3.83
CA GLY A 42 0.06 -8.96 -4.94
C GLY A 42 1.45 -9.30 -5.49
N GLU A 43 2.48 -8.51 -5.18
CA GLU A 43 3.84 -8.64 -5.69
C GLU A 43 3.96 -8.60 -7.24
N LEU A 44 2.93 -8.12 -7.94
CA LEU A 44 2.96 -8.00 -9.40
C LEU A 44 4.00 -6.98 -9.87
N THR A 45 4.62 -7.27 -11.00
CA THR A 45 5.45 -6.30 -11.74
C THR A 45 4.59 -5.18 -12.33
N PHE A 46 5.21 -4.04 -12.64
CA PHE A 46 4.49 -2.94 -13.31
C PHE A 46 3.97 -3.35 -14.69
N ALA A 47 4.63 -4.30 -15.38
CA ALA A 47 4.19 -4.82 -16.66
C ALA A 47 2.90 -5.65 -16.53
N GLU A 48 2.83 -6.53 -15.53
CA GLU A 48 1.61 -7.32 -15.25
C GLU A 48 0.44 -6.43 -14.83
N ILE A 49 0.69 -5.45 -13.95
CA ILE A 49 -0.33 -4.46 -13.57
C ILE A 49 -0.82 -3.68 -14.79
N ALA A 50 0.10 -3.22 -15.64
CA ALA A 50 -0.26 -2.52 -16.86
C ALA A 50 -1.10 -3.39 -17.81
N ALA A 51 -0.77 -4.69 -17.94
CA ALA A 51 -1.53 -5.63 -18.74
C ALA A 51 -2.97 -5.81 -18.22
N LEU A 52 -3.15 -5.96 -16.90
CA LEU A 52 -4.47 -6.07 -16.25
C LEU A 52 -5.35 -4.83 -16.50
N HIS A 53 -4.75 -3.64 -16.50
CA HIS A 53 -5.47 -2.38 -16.73
C HIS A 53 -5.60 -2.00 -18.22
N HIS A 54 -5.05 -2.78 -19.15
CA HIS A 54 -4.93 -2.43 -20.57
C HIS A 54 -4.24 -1.07 -20.79
N LYS A 55 -3.15 -0.83 -20.05
CA LYS A 55 -2.34 0.41 -20.08
C LYS A 55 -0.86 0.09 -20.35
N THR A 56 -0.03 1.13 -20.35
CA THR A 56 1.43 0.99 -20.47
C THR A 56 2.09 0.80 -19.11
N GLU A 57 3.28 0.19 -19.10
CA GLU A 57 4.06 0.05 -17.86
C GLU A 57 4.39 1.42 -17.22
N SER A 58 4.63 2.45 -18.04
CA SER A 58 4.84 3.82 -17.57
C SER A 58 3.62 4.36 -16.81
N TRP A 59 2.40 4.09 -17.30
CA TRP A 59 1.17 4.44 -16.57
C TRP A 59 1.11 3.75 -15.20
N ALA A 60 1.45 2.46 -15.11
CA ALA A 60 1.45 1.74 -13.84
C ALA A 60 2.45 2.33 -12.84
N ARG A 61 3.67 2.67 -13.30
CA ARG A 61 4.70 3.32 -12.46
C ARG A 61 4.25 4.68 -11.93
N VAL A 62 3.69 5.55 -12.80
CA VAL A 62 3.21 6.88 -12.39
C VAL A 62 2.02 6.78 -11.45
N THR A 63 1.07 5.88 -11.73
CA THR A 63 -0.09 5.65 -10.86
C THR A 63 0.35 5.15 -9.48
N PHE A 64 1.28 4.18 -9.44
CA PHE A 64 1.85 3.70 -8.18
C PHE A 64 2.57 4.82 -7.40
N TYR A 65 3.37 5.64 -8.09
CA TYR A 65 4.05 6.78 -7.46
C TYR A 65 3.04 7.75 -6.83
N ARG A 66 1.96 8.10 -7.55
CA ARG A 66 0.89 8.97 -7.03
C ARG A 66 0.16 8.32 -5.85
N ALA A 67 -0.10 7.02 -5.89
CA ALA A 67 -0.70 6.28 -4.78
C ALA A 67 0.18 6.40 -3.52
N ARG A 68 1.50 6.21 -3.65
CA ARG A 68 2.46 6.38 -2.55
C ARG A 68 2.48 7.81 -2.00
N MET A 69 2.41 8.83 -2.86
CA MET A 69 2.38 10.23 -2.40
C MET A 69 1.11 10.52 -1.60
N LYS A 70 -0.06 10.05 -2.07
CA LYS A 70 -1.33 10.19 -1.34
C LYS A 70 -1.32 9.49 0.01
N MET A 71 -0.73 8.29 0.09
CA MET A 71 -0.54 7.59 1.37
C MET A 71 0.34 8.40 2.31
N LYS A 72 1.45 8.96 1.80
CA LYS A 72 2.34 9.81 2.60
C LYS A 72 1.62 11.05 3.13
N GLU A 73 0.83 11.72 2.29
CA GLU A 73 0.01 12.87 2.69
C GLU A 73 -1.08 12.50 3.70
N ALA A 74 -1.63 11.29 3.67
CA ALA A 74 -2.67 10.86 4.60
C ALA A 74 -2.15 10.40 5.97
N ILE A 75 -0.85 10.12 6.07
CA ILE A 75 -0.15 9.70 7.30
C ILE A 75 0.45 10.91 8.03
N LEU A 76 0.82 11.97 7.30
CA LEU A 76 1.22 13.27 7.85
C LEU A 76 0.01 14.04 8.39
#